data_AF-A0A2S9RN06-F1
#
_entry.id   AF-A0A2S9RN06-F1
#
_cell.length_a   1.000
_cell.length_b   1.000
_cell.length_c   1.000
_cell.angle_alpha   90.00
_cell.angle_beta   90.00
_cell.angle_gamma   90.00
#
_symmetry.space_group_name_H-M   'P 1'
#
loop_
_entity.id
_entity.type
_entity.pdbx_description
1 polymer ?
#
loop_
_entity_poly.entity_id
_entity_poly.type
_entity_poly.pdbx_seq_one_letter_code
_entity_poly.pdbx_strand_id
1 'polypeptide(L)'
;MLSFKIEGDKFIAVTYNNGDIQFSSLYGSSDSFSLRKLNKLNSDSRVGKYILNDDGGIRIEVTIRSNNKGLTIAQIIQGAKDIKLLDRYAINEFSDK
;
A
#
# COMPACT_ATOMS: atom_id res chain seq x y z
N MET A 1 -11.68 9.81 -16.02
CA MET A 1 -11.07 9.20 -14.81
C MET A 1 -12.20 8.86 -13.87
N LEU A 2 -12.54 7.57 -13.73
CA LEU A 2 -13.46 7.13 -12.67
C LEU A 2 -12.59 6.68 -11.48
N SER A 3 -12.59 7.50 -10.43
CA SER A 3 -11.90 7.19 -9.18
C SER A 3 -12.95 6.83 -8.15
N PHE A 4 -13.00 5.57 -7.73
CA PHE A 4 -13.80 5.17 -6.58
C PHE A 4 -12.91 5.15 -5.35
N LYS A 5 -13.15 6.05 -4.41
CA LYS A 5 -12.48 6.06 -3.11
C LYS A 5 -13.21 5.12 -2.18
N ILE A 6 -12.60 3.98 -1.86
CA ILE A 6 -13.03 3.16 -0.73
C ILE A 6 -12.21 3.64 0.47
N GLU A 7 -12.83 4.43 1.34
CA GLU A 7 -12.28 4.76 2.65
C GLU A 7 -12.69 3.66 3.64
N GLY A 8 -11.70 2.94 4.15
CA GLY A 8 -11.82 2.04 5.30
C GLY A 8 -10.60 2.25 6.20
N ASP A 9 -10.31 1.31 7.11
CA ASP A 9 -9.08 1.33 7.93
C ASP A 9 -7.86 1.82 7.12
N LYS A 10 -7.42 3.07 7.38
CA LYS A 10 -6.16 3.73 6.97
C LYS A 10 -5.71 3.69 5.49
N PHE A 11 -6.39 3.02 4.55
CA PHE A 11 -5.98 2.95 3.15
C PHE A 11 -7.01 3.53 2.17
N ILE A 12 -6.52 3.86 0.97
CA ILE A 12 -7.28 4.35 -0.18
C ILE A 12 -7.09 3.38 -1.33
N ALA A 13 -8.14 3.08 -2.09
CA ALA A 13 -8.06 2.36 -3.36
C ALA A 13 -8.33 3.31 -4.54
N VAL A 14 -7.59 3.15 -5.64
CA VAL A 14 -7.75 3.94 -6.87
C VAL A 14 -7.74 3.00 -8.09
N THR A 15 -8.73 3.14 -8.95
CA THR A 15 -8.86 2.45 -10.24
C THR A 15 -8.22 3.25 -11.38
N TYR A 16 -7.45 2.59 -12.23
CA TYR A 16 -6.86 3.18 -13.44
C TYR A 16 -7.59 2.75 -14.72
N ASN A 17 -7.37 3.49 -15.82
CA ASN A 17 -8.04 3.25 -17.10
C ASN A 17 -7.75 1.87 -17.71
N ASN A 18 -6.63 1.24 -17.34
CA ASN A 18 -6.27 -0.12 -17.75
C ASN A 18 -6.95 -1.20 -16.89
N GLY A 19 -7.82 -0.82 -15.95
CA GLY A 19 -8.51 -1.73 -15.04
C GLY A 19 -7.71 -2.12 -13.80
N ASP A 20 -6.47 -1.62 -13.65
CA ASP A 20 -5.68 -1.85 -12.45
C ASP A 20 -6.29 -1.16 -11.24
N ILE A 21 -6.08 -1.74 -10.06
CA ILE A 21 -6.40 -1.11 -8.78
C ILE A 21 -5.13 -0.99 -7.95
N GLN A 22 -4.83 0.23 -7.52
CA GLN A 22 -3.80 0.51 -6.53
C GLN A 22 -4.45 0.75 -5.17
N PHE A 23 -3.93 0.08 -4.15
CA PHE A 23 -4.24 0.30 -2.75
C PHE A 23 -3.05 1.01 -2.10
N SER A 24 -3.32 2.06 -1.33
CA SER A 24 -2.30 2.91 -0.74
C SER A 24 -2.60 3.26 0.71
N SER A 25 -1.62 3.08 1.60
CA SER A 25 -1.64 3.60 2.97
C SER A 25 -0.59 4.70 3.12
N LEU A 26 -0.91 5.75 3.87
CA LEU A 26 -0.09 6.96 3.99
C LEU A 26 0.24 7.23 5.45
N TYR A 27 1.53 7.42 5.73
CA TYR A 27 2.05 7.81 7.03
C TYR A 27 2.72 9.18 6.91
N GLY A 28 2.33 10.10 7.81
CA GLY A 28 2.96 11.42 7.89
C GLY A 28 4.40 11.35 8.40
N SER A 29 5.13 12.45 8.29
CA SER A 29 6.55 12.58 8.67
C SER A 29 6.82 12.58 10.18
N SER A 30 5.94 11.99 11.00
CA SER A 30 6.02 12.04 12.46
C SER A 30 7.13 11.17 13.04
N ASP A 31 7.54 10.13 12.32
CA ASP A 31 8.54 9.18 12.76
C ASP A 31 9.68 9.26 11.75
N SER A 32 10.90 9.54 12.17
CA SER A 32 12.06 9.57 11.27
C SER A 32 12.26 8.19 10.64
N PHE A 33 11.61 7.94 9.50
CA PHE A 33 11.61 6.65 8.84
C PHE A 33 13.00 6.36 8.30
N SER A 34 13.60 5.28 8.81
CA SER A 34 14.93 4.85 8.39
C SER A 34 14.86 4.11 7.05
N LEU A 35 15.64 4.59 6.08
CA LEU A 35 15.83 3.91 4.79
C LEU A 35 16.27 2.44 4.96
N ARG A 36 17.04 2.13 6.01
CA ARG A 36 17.45 0.76 6.32
C ARG A 36 16.26 -0.13 6.67
N LYS A 37 15.35 0.34 7.52
CA LYS A 37 14.13 -0.38 7.91
C LYS A 37 13.18 -0.55 6.72
N LEU A 38 13.03 0.50 5.90
CA LEU A 38 12.29 0.48 4.64
C LEU A 38 12.80 -0.58 3.67
N ASN A 39 14.12 -0.64 3.46
CA ASN A 39 14.75 -1.61 2.57
C ASN A 39 14.58 -3.06 3.07
N LYS A 40 14.64 -3.27 4.40
CA LYS A 40 14.33 -4.57 5.01
C LYS A 40 12.89 -4.99 4.69
N LEU A 41 11.91 -4.12 4.95
CA LEU A 41 10.50 -4.40 4.65
C LEU A 41 10.26 -4.70 3.16
N ASN A 42 10.91 -3.97 2.26
CA ASN A 42 10.83 -4.23 0.82
C ASN A 42 11.51 -5.54 0.39
N SER A 43 12.58 -5.96 1.07
CA SER A 43 13.22 -7.26 0.81
C SER A 43 12.32 -8.43 1.24
N ASP A 44 11.57 -8.26 2.33
CA ASP A 44 10.70 -9.29 2.89
C ASP A 44 9.33 -9.35 2.18
N SER A 45 8.83 -8.20 1.69
CA SER A 45 7.53 -8.09 1.04
C SER A 45 7.59 -8.46 -0.45
N ARG A 46 6.75 -9.43 -0.84
CA ARG A 46 6.52 -9.79 -2.26
C ARG A 46 5.25 -9.23 -2.86
N VAL A 47 4.35 -8.71 -2.02
CA VAL A 47 2.96 -8.36 -2.42
C VAL A 47 2.75 -6.86 -2.62
N GLY A 48 3.71 -6.04 -2.23
CA GLY A 48 3.69 -4.59 -2.41
C GLY A 48 5.01 -3.96 -2.02
N LYS A 49 5.04 -2.63 -2.04
CA LYS A 49 6.25 -1.83 -1.82
C LYS A 49 6.01 -0.73 -0.79
N TYR A 50 7.06 -0.40 -0.08
CA TYR A 50 7.15 0.73 0.84
C TYR A 50 8.02 1.81 0.20
N ILE A 51 7.52 3.04 0.12
CA ILE A 51 8.17 4.16 -0.56
C ILE A 51 8.33 5.29 0.45
N LEU A 52 9.55 5.83 0.56
CA LEU A 52 9.78 7.10 1.26
C LEU A 52 9.34 8.24 0.34
N ASN A 53 8.46 9.12 0.81
CA ASN A 53 8.05 10.30 0.05
C ASN A 53 8.96 11.50 0.33
N ASP A 54 8.85 12.53 -0.51
CA ASP A 54 9.72 13.72 -0.44
C ASP A 54 9.53 14.52 0.87
N ASP A 55 8.37 14.37 1.52
CA ASP A 55 8.04 15.01 2.80
C ASP A 55 8.61 14.23 4.02
N GLY A 56 9.33 13.13 3.78
CA GLY A 56 9.91 12.28 4.83
C GLY A 56 8.92 11.31 5.48
N GLY A 57 7.71 11.18 4.93
CA GLY A 57 6.72 10.15 5.29
C GLY A 57 6.86 8.86 4.48
N ILE A 58 6.04 7.86 4.81
CA ILE A 58 5.99 6.59 4.05
C ILE A 58 4.65 6.47 3.31
N ARG A 59 4.73 5.96 2.09
CA ARG A 59 3.61 5.41 1.35
C ARG A 59 3.80 3.91 1.15
N ILE A 60 2.78 3.13 1.48
CA ILE A 60 2.71 1.70 1.16
C ILE A 60 1.81 1.55 -0.06
N GLU A 61 2.24 0.79 -1.07
CA GLU A 61 1.46 0.55 -2.29
C GLU A 61 1.35 -0.95 -2.61
N VAL A 62 0.13 -1.40 -2.88
CA VAL A 62 -0.19 -2.70 -3.49
C VAL A 62 -0.91 -2.44 -4.80
N THR A 63 -0.47 -3.06 -5.90
CA THR A 63 -1.13 -2.93 -7.20
C THR A 63 -1.59 -4.29 -7.68
N ILE A 64 -2.90 -4.43 -7.87
CA ILE A 64 -3.49 -5.60 -8.53
C ILE A 64 -3.70 -5.25 -9.99
N ARG A 65 -3.01 -5.97 -10.88
CA ARG A 65 -3.06 -5.73 -12.32
C ARG A 65 -4.23 -6.46 -12.96
N SER A 66 -5.02 -5.74 -13.75
CA SER A 66 -6.05 -6.37 -14.57
C SER A 66 -5.42 -7.02 -15.81
N ASN A 67 -5.98 -8.14 -16.23
CA ASN A 67 -5.59 -8.85 -17.46
C ASN A 67 -6.51 -8.50 -18.65
N ASN A 68 -6.94 -7.25 -18.75
CA ASN A 68 -7.92 -6.74 -19.73
C ASN A 68 -9.32 -7.40 -19.65
N LYS A 69 -9.59 -8.25 -18.66
CA LYS A 69 -10.91 -8.84 -18.39
C LYS A 69 -11.58 -8.26 -17.12
N GLY A 70 -11.03 -7.17 -16.59
CA GLY A 70 -11.41 -6.63 -15.29
C GLY A 70 -10.77 -7.39 -14.14
N LEU A 71 -11.10 -7.00 -12.91
CA LEU A 71 -10.68 -7.69 -11.68
C LEU A 71 -11.90 -8.35 -11.04
N THR A 72 -11.70 -9.57 -10.56
CA THR A 72 -12.71 -10.27 -9.76
C THR A 72 -12.83 -9.66 -8.38
N ILE A 73 -13.99 -9.83 -7.74
CA ILE A 73 -14.20 -9.42 -6.34
C ILE A 73 -13.15 -10.05 -5.41
N ALA A 74 -12.78 -11.32 -5.64
CA ALA A 74 -11.75 -12.01 -4.87
C ALA A 74 -10.37 -11.33 -4.98
N GLN A 75 -9.99 -10.87 -6.16
CA GLN A 75 -8.73 -10.13 -6.37
C GLN A 75 -8.75 -8.77 -5.67
N ILE A 76 -9.90 -8.08 -5.70
CA ILE A 76 -10.08 -6.80 -4.98
C ILE A 76 -9.96 -7.02 -3.46
N ILE A 77 -10.62 -8.06 -2.93
CA ILE A 77 -10.52 -8.42 -1.50
C ILE A 77 -9.09 -8.79 -1.13
N GLN A 78 -8.37 -9.51 -1.99
CA GLN A 78 -6.97 -9.85 -1.75
C GLN A 78 -6.09 -8.60 -1.65
N GLY A 79 -6.24 -7.65 -2.58
CA GLY A 79 -5.51 -6.38 -2.52
C GLY A 79 -5.77 -5.59 -1.22
N ALA A 80 -7.02 -5.59 -0.75
CA ALA A 80 -7.38 -4.97 0.54
C ALA A 80 -6.77 -5.69 1.76
N LYS A 81 -6.61 -7.02 1.70
CA LYS A 81 -5.93 -7.79 2.76
C LYS A 81 -4.42 -7.55 2.74
N ASP A 82 -3.83 -7.51 1.54
CA ASP A 82 -2.40 -7.31 1.36
C ASP A 82 -1.97 -5.93 1.87
N ILE A 83 -2.71 -4.86 1.54
CA ILE A 83 -2.36 -3.53 2.05
C ILE A 83 -2.46 -3.46 3.59
N LYS A 84 -3.49 -4.08 4.19
CA LYS A 84 -3.60 -4.17 5.65
C LYS A 84 -2.49 -4.98 6.30
N LEU A 85 -2.01 -6.04 5.65
CA LEU A 85 -0.87 -6.82 6.13
C LEU A 85 0.40 -5.98 6.14
N LEU A 86 0.67 -5.27 5.03
CA LEU A 86 1.84 -4.40 4.91
C LEU A 86 1.79 -3.23 5.89
N ASP A 87 0.60 -2.67 6.14
CA ASP A 87 0.35 -1.63 7.14
C ASP A 87 0.73 -2.10 8.55
N ARG A 88 0.34 -3.33 8.93
CA ARG A 88 0.74 -3.94 10.21
C ARG A 88 2.25 -4.14 10.32
N TYR A 89 2.92 -4.55 9.25
CA TYR A 89 4.38 -4.69 9.26
C TYR A 89 5.08 -3.34 9.41
N ALA A 90 4.60 -2.28 8.75
CA ALA A 90 5.12 -0.93 8.95
C ALA A 90 4.94 -0.50 10.40
N ILE A 91 3.74 -0.66 10.97
CA ILE A 91 3.48 -0.34 12.38
C ILE A 91 4.47 -1.09 13.28
N ASN A 92 4.64 -2.40 13.11
CA ASN A 92 5.54 -3.18 13.97
C ASN A 92 7.02 -2.82 13.85
N GLU A 93 7.48 -2.38 12.67
CA GLU A 93 8.88 -2.03 12.44
C GLU A 93 9.21 -0.59 12.87
N PHE A 94 8.23 0.32 12.80
CA PHE A 94 8.40 1.75 13.04
C PHE A 94 7.76 2.28 14.32
N SER A 95 6.88 1.54 14.99
CA SER A 95 6.44 1.92 16.34
C SER A 95 7.64 1.85 17.29
N ASP A 96 7.88 2.95 18.00
CA ASP A 96 8.84 2.98 19.11
C ASP A 96 8.43 1.91 20.13
N LYS A 97 9.37 1.03 20.46
CA LYS A 97 9.26 0.15 21.62
C LYS A 97 9.83 0.85 22.84
#